data_AF-A0A0K8VWD7-F1
#
_entry.id   AF-A0A0K8VWD7-F1
#
_cell.length_a   1.000
_cell.length_b   1.000
_cell.length_c   1.000
_cell.angle_alpha   90.00
_cell.angle_beta   90.00
_cell.angle_gamma   90.00
#
_symmetry.space_group_name_H-M   'P 1'
#
loop_
_entity.id
_entity.type
_entity.pdbx_description
1 polymer ?
#
loop_
_entity_poly.entity_id
_entity_poly.type
_entity_poly.pdbx_seq_one_letter_code
_entity_poly.pdbx_strand_id
1 'polypeptide(L)'
;MASTSSNKRRAPDTMEIEEEHTTFDMIKRDRELLKILNLTDFIMRKFFSNEDYASLTNSNEINLDKSNAIAGVLATVFVHCRKMANPIETARGKTYADMNATIGTISFTISSIRLEYQATTGYEDFDYMVATPLVDMLTAFKMSYDEVRLSGAKFFTRGTNRPEARKITDFGLKNTHLSLLTGVTYKPERRAGLMRTLGPMTTALMLAGEIRYHDKMAKALKESIRMLPMCDSIIDCLKEMRTISEGIGLYSALGDVLLLIGCRSTNKFYFPLLFVYKCLRSSKSEGFNFSGTSALLWYQRHSREYIWKKNTSANAHELSQIIFHAMFGTAVEDLSILRQITDLNHWQTRKELNKVFLSCEKDLIQTFTPVHFKYVSKAASANMMKNTGTLQPMLSNKIVFSGFRKKNYTSAFLSYLESGNNIPAFGKDKSSLIYALTQLKMTYIKSVKEGEMKDAGTTKWFKIEGGNLVPTDFVANESTELFYS
;
A
#
# COMPACT_ATOMS: atom_id res chain seq x y z
N MET A 1 5.50 -44.24 -30.09
CA MET A 1 5.50 -42.84 -30.58
C MET A 1 4.35 -42.09 -29.92
N ALA A 2 4.68 -41.17 -29.00
CA ALA A 2 3.90 -40.00 -28.55
C ALA A 2 4.55 -39.51 -27.23
N SER A 3 5.64 -38.75 -27.33
CA SER A 3 6.26 -38.12 -26.17
C SER A 3 5.50 -36.83 -25.84
N THR A 4 4.71 -36.87 -24.77
CA THR A 4 4.10 -35.69 -24.17
C THR A 4 5.18 -34.88 -23.44
N SER A 5 5.85 -33.99 -24.17
CA SER A 5 6.73 -32.99 -23.55
C SER A 5 5.86 -32.00 -22.74
N SER A 6 5.80 -32.21 -21.42
CA SER A 6 5.21 -31.23 -20.52
C SER A 6 6.12 -30.00 -20.52
N ASN A 7 5.78 -29.00 -21.32
CA ASN A 7 6.36 -27.67 -21.26
C ASN A 7 5.98 -27.02 -19.92
N LYS A 8 6.70 -27.36 -18.86
CA LYS A 8 6.67 -26.62 -17.60
C LYS A 8 7.20 -25.22 -17.92
N ARG A 9 6.28 -24.27 -18.05
CA ARG A 9 6.55 -22.83 -18.13
C ARG A 9 7.35 -22.44 -16.88
N ARG A 10 8.68 -22.48 -16.95
CA ARG A 10 9.52 -21.77 -15.98
C ARG A 10 9.17 -20.29 -16.11
N ALA A 11 8.59 -19.73 -15.05
CA ALA A 11 8.50 -18.29 -14.92
C ALA A 11 9.91 -17.71 -15.11
N PRO A 12 10.08 -16.56 -15.79
CA PRO A 12 11.39 -15.94 -15.89
C PRO A 12 11.95 -15.73 -14.49
N ASP A 13 13.17 -16.26 -14.26
CA ASP A 13 13.98 -15.94 -13.10
C ASP A 13 14.05 -14.40 -13.03
N THR A 14 13.28 -13.84 -12.11
CA THR A 14 13.16 -12.40 -11.94
C THR A 14 13.64 -12.06 -10.56
N MET A 15 14.84 -11.47 -10.55
CA MET A 15 15.46 -10.68 -9.48
C MET A 15 15.57 -11.41 -8.15
N GLU A 16 16.80 -11.87 -7.90
CA GLU A 16 17.26 -12.33 -6.61
C GLU A 16 16.78 -11.37 -5.50
N ILE A 17 16.15 -12.05 -4.56
CA ILE A 17 15.72 -11.66 -3.24
C ILE A 17 16.73 -10.69 -2.61
N GLU A 18 16.25 -9.58 -2.03
CA GLU A 18 17.01 -8.75 -1.10
C GLU A 18 17.70 -9.67 -0.07
N GLU A 19 19.01 -9.88 -0.22
CA GLU A 19 19.86 -10.37 0.86
C GLU A 19 19.74 -9.39 2.04
N GLU A 20 19.65 -9.95 3.23
CA GLU A 20 19.63 -9.19 4.48
C GLU A 20 20.85 -8.26 4.53
N HIS A 21 20.59 -6.95 4.71
CA HIS A 21 21.57 -5.90 5.01
C HIS A 21 22.38 -5.27 3.86
N THR A 22 21.77 -4.93 2.72
CA THR A 22 22.27 -3.74 2.00
C THR A 22 21.78 -2.49 2.72
N THR A 23 22.68 -1.78 3.40
CA THR A 23 22.42 -0.43 3.91
C THR A 23 21.82 0.41 2.80
N PHE A 24 20.61 0.92 3.03
CA PHE A 24 19.89 1.75 2.06
C PHE A 24 20.75 2.94 1.64
N ASP A 25 21.27 2.91 0.41
CA ASP A 25 22.14 3.95 -0.11
C ASP A 25 21.30 5.17 -0.53
N MET A 26 21.27 6.18 0.34
CA MET A 26 20.55 7.43 0.10
C MET A 26 21.07 8.20 -1.11
N ILE A 27 22.38 8.15 -1.39
CA ILE A 27 22.99 8.85 -2.53
C ILE A 27 22.49 8.20 -3.82
N LYS A 28 22.52 6.87 -3.87
CA LYS A 28 22.02 6.11 -5.02
C LYS A 28 20.52 6.35 -5.24
N ARG A 29 19.72 6.34 -4.17
CA ARG A 29 18.30 6.69 -4.23
C ARG A 29 18.08 8.08 -4.82
N ASP A 30 18.78 9.09 -4.32
CA ASP A 30 18.59 10.48 -4.73
C ASP A 30 19.02 10.71 -6.19
N ARG A 31 20.08 10.01 -6.63
CA ARG A 31 20.47 9.98 -8.04
C ARG A 31 19.36 9.43 -8.93
N GLU A 32 18.79 8.28 -8.58
CA GLU A 32 17.71 7.68 -9.37
C GLU A 32 16.42 8.51 -9.32
N LEU A 33 16.13 9.14 -8.17
CA LEU A 33 15.03 10.09 -8.05
C LEU A 33 15.21 11.29 -8.99
N LEU A 34 16.43 11.84 -9.09
CA LEU A 34 16.73 12.92 -10.02
C LEU A 34 16.53 12.50 -11.48
N LYS A 35 16.97 11.29 -11.87
CA LYS A 35 16.70 10.74 -13.21
C LYS A 35 15.20 10.64 -13.49
N ILE A 36 14.41 10.17 -12.52
CA ILE A 36 12.94 10.09 -12.64
C ILE A 36 12.32 11.50 -12.80
N LEU A 37 12.80 12.49 -12.04
CA LEU A 37 12.35 13.88 -12.17
C LEU A 37 12.72 14.48 -13.54
N ASN A 38 13.88 14.13 -14.11
CA ASN A 38 14.28 14.57 -15.45
C ASN A 38 13.42 13.92 -16.54
N LEU A 39 13.08 12.63 -16.42
CA LEU A 39 12.11 12.00 -17.30
C LEU A 39 10.71 12.64 -17.19
N THR A 40 10.30 12.98 -15.97
CA THR A 40 9.03 13.69 -15.73
C THR A 40 9.05 15.07 -16.38
N ASP A 41 10.15 15.82 -16.26
CA ASP A 41 10.36 17.11 -16.91
C ASP A 41 10.21 17.02 -18.43
N PHE A 42 10.90 16.05 -19.02
CA PHE A 42 10.85 15.78 -20.44
C PHE A 42 9.43 15.46 -20.91
N ILE A 43 8.70 14.59 -20.20
CA ILE A 43 7.30 14.27 -20.51
C ILE A 43 6.45 15.55 -20.47
N MET A 44 6.62 16.41 -19.48
CA MET A 44 5.86 17.65 -19.40
C MET A 44 6.18 18.59 -20.58
N ARG A 45 7.45 18.79 -20.94
CA ARG A 45 7.82 19.60 -22.12
C ARG A 45 7.26 19.05 -23.43
N LYS A 46 7.15 17.72 -23.53
CA LYS A 46 6.66 17.04 -24.73
C LYS A 46 5.14 17.15 -24.90
N PHE A 47 4.39 17.11 -23.81
CA PHE A 47 2.92 17.09 -23.86
C PHE A 47 2.24 18.44 -23.62
N PHE A 48 2.98 19.48 -23.26
CA PHE A 48 2.43 20.79 -22.94
C PHE A 48 3.15 21.88 -23.73
N SER A 49 2.43 22.94 -24.10
CA SER A 49 3.03 24.14 -24.69
C SER A 49 4.07 24.75 -23.73
N ASN A 50 4.99 25.59 -24.22
CA ASN A 50 5.98 26.24 -23.36
C ASN A 50 5.32 27.05 -22.22
N GLU A 51 4.19 27.70 -22.51
CA GLU A 51 3.41 28.45 -21.53
C GLU A 51 2.74 27.51 -20.50
N ASP A 52 2.10 26.44 -20.95
CA ASP A 52 1.50 25.43 -20.07
C ASP A 52 2.53 24.72 -19.20
N TYR A 53 3.69 24.41 -19.76
CA TYR A 53 4.82 23.81 -19.05
C TYR A 53 5.37 24.78 -17.98
N ALA A 54 5.56 26.05 -18.34
CA ALA A 54 5.98 27.08 -17.39
C ALA A 54 4.95 27.25 -16.26
N SER A 55 3.65 27.24 -16.59
CA SER A 55 2.58 27.22 -15.58
C SER A 55 2.64 25.98 -14.70
N LEU A 56 2.84 24.79 -15.27
CA LEU A 56 2.95 23.54 -14.51
C LEU A 56 4.15 23.52 -13.56
N THR A 57 5.27 24.14 -13.92
CA THR A 57 6.53 24.07 -13.15
C THR A 57 6.73 25.24 -12.21
N ASN A 58 6.35 26.45 -12.61
CA ASN A 58 6.65 27.69 -11.87
C ASN A 58 5.44 28.28 -11.12
N SER A 59 4.21 27.87 -11.45
CA SER A 59 3.04 28.36 -10.69
C SER A 59 2.99 27.75 -9.30
N ASN A 60 2.21 28.36 -8.42
CA ASN A 60 1.84 27.76 -7.14
C ASN A 60 0.62 26.84 -7.28
N GLU A 61 0.34 26.25 -8.43
CA GLU A 61 -0.86 25.42 -8.63
C GLU A 61 -0.56 23.92 -8.72
N ILE A 62 -1.38 23.09 -8.08
CA ILE A 62 -1.35 21.63 -8.22
C ILE A 62 -2.65 21.17 -8.85
N ASN A 63 -2.62 20.88 -10.16
CA ASN A 63 -3.75 20.27 -10.86
C ASN A 63 -3.65 18.74 -10.78
N LEU A 64 -4.57 18.11 -10.06
CA LEU A 64 -4.55 16.67 -9.80
C LEU A 64 -4.82 15.82 -11.05
N ASP A 65 -5.62 16.30 -12.00
CA ASP A 65 -5.91 15.56 -13.23
C ASP A 65 -4.69 15.54 -14.16
N LYS A 66 -4.02 16.69 -14.33
CA LYS A 66 -2.73 16.76 -15.03
C LYS A 66 -1.68 15.89 -14.32
N SER A 67 -1.61 15.95 -12.99
CA SER A 67 -0.69 15.11 -12.21
C SER A 67 -0.90 13.61 -12.45
N ASN A 68 -2.16 13.16 -12.50
CA ASN A 68 -2.49 11.76 -12.75
C ASN A 68 -2.18 11.34 -14.18
N ALA A 69 -2.43 12.20 -15.17
CA ALA A 69 -2.11 11.93 -16.57
C ALA A 69 -0.59 11.78 -16.77
N ILE A 70 0.20 12.72 -16.24
CA ILE A 70 1.66 12.67 -16.30
C ILE A 70 2.20 11.41 -15.60
N ALA A 71 1.66 11.08 -14.41
CA ALA A 71 2.05 9.86 -13.69
C ALA A 71 1.78 8.57 -14.48
N GLY A 72 0.68 8.51 -15.23
CA GLY A 72 0.36 7.38 -16.11
C GLY A 72 1.36 7.22 -17.26
N VAL A 73 1.72 8.33 -17.91
CA VAL A 73 2.75 8.34 -18.97
C VAL A 73 4.11 7.96 -18.40
N LEU A 74 4.53 8.58 -17.29
CA LEU A 74 5.80 8.30 -16.61
C LEU A 74 5.95 6.80 -16.31
N ALA A 75 4.94 6.19 -15.68
CA ALA A 75 4.99 4.78 -15.35
C ALA A 75 5.12 3.90 -16.60
N THR A 76 4.41 4.23 -17.68
CA THR A 76 4.41 3.43 -18.91
C THR A 76 5.74 3.55 -19.66
N VAL A 77 6.28 4.76 -19.79
CA VAL A 77 7.59 5.01 -20.39
C VAL A 77 8.70 4.35 -19.57
N PHE A 78 8.68 4.50 -18.25
CA PHE A 78 9.68 3.86 -17.38
C PHE A 78 9.66 2.33 -17.50
N VAL A 79 8.48 1.71 -17.49
CA VAL A 79 8.36 0.25 -17.68
C VAL A 79 8.83 -0.17 -19.07
N HIS A 80 8.63 0.66 -20.10
CA HIS A 80 9.20 0.40 -21.43
C HIS A 80 10.73 0.43 -21.40
N CYS A 81 11.35 1.47 -20.82
CA CYS A 81 12.80 1.56 -20.66
C CYS A 81 13.36 0.31 -19.95
N ARG A 82 12.76 -0.08 -18.82
CA ARG A 82 13.14 -1.27 -18.06
C ARG A 82 13.09 -2.55 -18.89
N LYS A 83 12.05 -2.74 -19.68
CA LYS A 83 11.91 -3.93 -20.53
C LYS A 83 12.96 -3.95 -21.64
N MET A 84 13.27 -2.79 -22.23
CA MET A 84 14.30 -2.67 -23.27
C MET A 84 15.71 -2.89 -22.73
N ALA A 85 15.96 -2.54 -21.47
CA ALA A 85 17.21 -2.85 -20.78
C ALA A 85 17.37 -4.35 -20.43
N ASN A 86 16.29 -5.14 -20.53
CA ASN A 86 16.32 -6.58 -20.28
C ASN A 86 16.27 -7.36 -21.62
N PRO A 87 17.37 -8.02 -22.03
CA PRO A 87 17.44 -8.76 -23.29
C PRO A 87 16.38 -9.87 -23.42
N ILE A 88 16.04 -10.54 -22.31
CA ILE A 88 15.07 -11.65 -22.28
C ILE A 88 13.65 -11.15 -22.55
N GLU A 89 13.27 -10.02 -21.94
CA GLU A 89 11.93 -9.44 -22.15
C GLU A 89 11.79 -8.83 -23.56
N THR A 90 12.87 -8.26 -24.09
CA THR A 90 12.92 -7.74 -25.46
C THR A 90 12.72 -8.85 -26.49
N ALA A 91 13.40 -10.00 -26.31
CA ALA A 91 13.27 -11.17 -27.19
C ALA A 91 11.84 -11.77 -27.22
N ARG A 92 11.02 -11.50 -26.19
CA ARG A 92 9.64 -11.99 -26.10
C ARG A 92 8.61 -11.09 -26.79
N GLY A 93 9.02 -9.96 -27.36
CA GLY A 93 8.13 -9.02 -28.06
C GLY A 93 7.09 -8.34 -27.18
N LYS A 94 7.17 -8.49 -25.85
CA LYS A 94 6.21 -7.92 -24.89
C LYS A 94 6.61 -6.50 -24.49
N THR A 95 6.89 -5.63 -25.46
CA THR A 95 7.23 -4.23 -25.18
C THR A 95 5.97 -3.38 -25.04
N TYR A 96 6.16 -2.14 -24.60
CA TYR A 96 5.11 -1.11 -24.60
C TYR A 96 5.27 -0.16 -25.79
N ALA A 97 6.10 -0.52 -26.78
CA ALA A 97 6.59 0.40 -27.82
C ALA A 97 5.45 1.08 -28.59
N ASP A 98 4.44 0.30 -28.99
CA ASP A 98 3.33 0.75 -29.84
C ASP A 98 2.15 1.31 -29.05
N MET A 99 2.22 1.33 -27.71
CA MET A 99 1.17 1.97 -26.92
C MET A 99 1.21 3.48 -27.13
N ASN A 100 0.04 4.09 -27.27
CA ASN A 100 -0.10 5.52 -27.29
C ASN A 100 -0.26 6.08 -25.88
N ALA A 101 0.59 7.04 -25.53
CA ALA A 101 0.42 7.90 -24.37
C ALA A 101 -0.32 9.17 -24.82
N THR A 102 -1.41 9.49 -24.13
CA THR A 102 -2.25 10.65 -24.46
C THR A 102 -2.46 11.51 -23.23
N ILE A 103 -2.23 12.81 -23.36
CA ILE A 103 -2.57 13.83 -22.36
C ILE A 103 -3.35 14.93 -23.08
N GLY A 104 -4.61 15.12 -22.70
CA GLY A 104 -5.52 16.01 -23.43
C GLY A 104 -5.73 15.51 -24.86
N THR A 105 -5.46 16.36 -25.85
CA THR A 105 -5.55 16.05 -27.29
C THR A 105 -4.22 15.60 -27.90
N ILE A 106 -3.12 15.68 -27.16
CA ILE A 106 -1.77 15.36 -27.64
C ILE A 106 -1.48 13.89 -27.37
N SER A 107 -0.95 13.19 -28.37
CA SER A 107 -0.65 11.76 -28.30
C SER A 107 0.69 11.42 -28.95
N PHE A 108 1.46 10.54 -28.32
CA PHE A 108 2.71 10.01 -28.85
C PHE A 108 2.84 8.51 -28.54
N THR A 109 3.56 7.77 -29.38
CA THR A 109 3.92 6.39 -29.04
C THR A 109 4.95 6.37 -27.92
N ILE A 110 4.87 5.40 -27.01
CA ILE A 110 5.83 5.26 -25.91
C ILE A 110 7.26 5.08 -26.42
N SER A 111 7.45 4.38 -27.55
CA SER A 111 8.76 4.26 -28.21
C SER A 111 9.32 5.62 -28.63
N SER A 112 8.50 6.49 -29.24
CA SER A 112 8.94 7.82 -29.66
C SER A 112 9.33 8.72 -28.49
N ILE A 113 8.62 8.63 -27.35
CA ILE A 113 8.95 9.38 -26.14
C ILE A 113 10.30 8.90 -25.60
N ARG A 114 10.51 7.59 -25.51
CA ARG A 114 11.78 7.01 -25.03
C ARG A 114 12.95 7.42 -25.93
N LEU A 115 12.87 7.19 -27.24
CA LEU A 115 13.98 7.45 -28.15
C LEU A 115 14.42 8.93 -28.15
N GLU A 116 13.44 9.84 -28.10
CA GLU A 116 13.75 11.27 -28.02
C GLU A 116 14.35 11.64 -26.66
N TYR A 117 13.82 11.13 -25.55
CA TYR A 117 14.43 11.32 -24.23
C TYR A 117 15.88 10.84 -24.21
N GLN A 118 16.15 9.69 -24.84
CA GLN A 118 17.49 9.14 -24.95
C GLN A 118 18.43 10.07 -25.73
N ALA A 119 17.98 10.57 -26.87
CA ALA A 119 18.74 11.49 -27.70
C ALA A 119 19.02 12.83 -26.99
N THR A 120 18.06 13.38 -26.23
CA THR A 120 18.20 14.69 -25.57
C THR A 120 19.08 14.65 -24.32
N THR A 121 19.08 13.55 -23.57
CA THR A 121 19.74 13.50 -22.25
C THR A 121 21.08 12.78 -22.23
N GLY A 122 21.51 12.21 -23.37
CA GLY A 122 22.68 11.32 -23.43
C GLY A 122 22.46 9.97 -22.71
N TYR A 123 21.23 9.70 -22.28
CA TYR A 123 20.73 8.50 -21.60
C TYR A 123 21.73 7.78 -20.69
N GLU A 124 21.72 8.13 -19.42
CA GLU A 124 22.20 7.20 -18.39
C GLU A 124 21.07 6.23 -18.04
N ASP A 125 21.32 4.93 -18.14
CA ASP A 125 20.31 3.92 -17.79
C ASP A 125 19.95 4.03 -16.30
N PHE A 126 18.72 3.63 -15.97
CA PHE A 126 18.28 3.61 -14.58
C PHE A 126 18.90 2.43 -13.84
N ASP A 127 19.21 2.62 -12.56
CA ASP A 127 19.30 1.46 -11.68
C ASP A 127 17.87 0.98 -11.37
N TYR A 128 17.39 0.01 -12.16
CA TYR A 128 16.02 -0.46 -12.07
C TYR A 128 15.66 -1.13 -10.73
N MET A 129 16.65 -1.56 -9.92
CA MET A 129 16.40 -2.08 -8.58
C MET A 129 15.98 -0.97 -7.63
N VAL A 130 16.58 0.21 -7.76
CA VAL A 130 16.29 1.39 -6.92
C VAL A 130 15.16 2.24 -7.51
N ALA A 131 15.15 2.44 -8.82
CA ALA A 131 14.19 3.32 -9.50
C ALA A 131 12.78 2.72 -9.58
N THR A 132 12.63 1.39 -9.73
CA THR A 132 11.30 0.76 -9.84
C THR A 132 10.41 1.07 -8.64
N PRO A 133 10.83 0.82 -7.38
CA PRO A 133 10.02 1.19 -6.21
C PRO A 133 9.67 2.68 -6.15
N LEU A 134 10.60 3.57 -6.53
CA LEU A 134 10.35 5.02 -6.54
C LEU A 134 9.25 5.39 -7.54
N VAL A 135 9.34 4.91 -8.78
CA VAL A 135 8.31 5.17 -9.81
C VAL A 135 6.97 4.58 -9.40
N ASP A 136 6.97 3.37 -8.81
CA ASP A 136 5.73 2.76 -8.34
C ASP A 136 5.06 3.62 -7.27
N MET A 137 5.82 4.13 -6.29
CA MET A 137 5.32 5.03 -5.25
C MET A 137 4.83 6.38 -5.81
N LEU A 138 5.62 7.02 -6.68
CA LEU A 138 5.31 8.32 -7.27
C LEU A 138 4.06 8.32 -8.15
N THR A 139 3.67 7.15 -8.65
CA THR A 139 2.53 7.00 -9.57
C THR A 139 1.38 6.19 -8.96
N ALA A 140 1.45 5.87 -7.67
CA ALA A 140 0.42 5.10 -6.96
C ALA A 140 -0.78 5.92 -6.49
N PHE A 141 -0.65 7.25 -6.36
CA PHE A 141 -1.72 8.13 -5.88
C PHE A 141 -3.03 7.92 -6.64
N LYS A 142 -2.98 7.86 -7.98
CA LYS A 142 -4.19 7.63 -8.79
C LYS A 142 -4.89 6.32 -8.46
N MET A 143 -4.12 5.26 -8.19
CA MET A 143 -4.68 3.95 -7.85
C MET A 143 -5.34 4.00 -6.47
N SER A 144 -4.71 4.65 -5.49
CA SER A 144 -5.31 4.86 -4.18
C SER A 144 -6.58 5.72 -4.26
N TYR A 145 -6.54 6.82 -5.02
CA TYR A 145 -7.72 7.65 -5.29
C TYR A 145 -8.85 6.86 -5.95
N ASP A 146 -8.55 6.04 -6.95
CA ASP A 146 -9.54 5.18 -7.59
C ASP A 146 -10.11 4.15 -6.63
N GLU A 147 -9.31 3.63 -5.68
CA GLU A 147 -9.79 2.69 -4.66
C GLU A 147 -10.79 3.36 -3.70
N VAL A 148 -10.47 4.56 -3.21
CA VAL A 148 -11.40 5.38 -2.39
C VAL A 148 -12.70 5.61 -3.15
N ARG A 149 -12.59 5.97 -4.44
CA ARG A 149 -13.73 6.26 -5.31
C ARG A 149 -14.55 5.02 -5.64
N LEU A 150 -13.93 3.91 -6.01
CA LEU A 150 -14.63 2.71 -6.49
C LEU A 150 -15.04 1.77 -5.36
N SER A 151 -14.53 2.00 -4.14
CA SER A 151 -14.48 1.05 -3.03
C SER A 151 -13.65 -0.20 -3.32
N GLY A 152 -13.17 -0.86 -2.27
CA GLY A 152 -12.47 -2.15 -2.35
C GLY A 152 -13.39 -3.35 -2.63
N ALA A 153 -14.62 -3.16 -3.13
CA ALA A 153 -15.62 -4.22 -3.29
C ALA A 153 -15.36 -5.17 -4.48
N LYS A 154 -14.38 -4.86 -5.33
CA LYS A 154 -14.04 -5.67 -6.52
C LYS A 154 -12.55 -5.98 -6.56
N PHE A 155 -12.24 -7.23 -6.88
CA PHE A 155 -10.90 -7.70 -7.18
C PHE A 155 -10.74 -7.89 -8.69
N PHE A 156 -9.69 -7.28 -9.24
CA PHE A 156 -9.34 -7.46 -10.65
C PHE A 156 -8.29 -8.56 -10.78
N THR A 157 -8.60 -9.62 -11.53
CA THR A 157 -7.66 -10.65 -11.97
C THR A 157 -7.19 -10.38 -13.39
N ARG A 158 -6.05 -10.97 -13.78
CA ARG A 158 -5.64 -10.99 -15.19
C ARG A 158 -6.51 -11.97 -15.96
N GLY A 159 -7.38 -11.48 -16.84
CA GLY A 159 -8.02 -12.31 -17.86
C GLY A 159 -7.14 -12.47 -19.10
N THR A 160 -7.55 -13.32 -20.03
CA THR A 160 -6.84 -13.60 -21.30
C THR A 160 -6.74 -12.37 -22.20
N ASN A 161 -7.82 -11.57 -22.27
CA ASN A 161 -7.89 -10.38 -23.13
C ASN A 161 -8.13 -9.07 -22.36
N ARG A 162 -8.78 -9.13 -21.18
CA ARG A 162 -9.09 -7.98 -20.32
C ARG A 162 -9.04 -8.39 -18.85
N PRO A 163 -8.78 -7.46 -17.91
CA PRO A 163 -8.94 -7.74 -16.50
C PRO A 163 -10.38 -8.16 -16.18
N GLU A 164 -10.55 -9.26 -15.44
CA GLU A 164 -11.86 -9.70 -14.97
C GLU A 164 -12.11 -9.13 -13.57
N ALA A 165 -13.28 -8.52 -13.35
CA ALA A 165 -13.66 -7.99 -12.05
C ALA A 165 -14.57 -8.98 -11.33
N ARG A 166 -14.16 -9.44 -10.14
CA ARG A 166 -14.96 -10.30 -9.26
C ARG A 166 -15.33 -9.55 -7.99
N LYS A 167 -16.51 -9.81 -7.43
CA LYS A 167 -16.91 -9.19 -6.15
C LYS A 167 -16.16 -9.87 -5.02
N ILE A 168 -15.86 -9.13 -3.96
CA ILE A 168 -15.18 -9.72 -2.79
C ILE A 168 -16.05 -10.81 -2.10
N THR A 169 -17.37 -10.71 -2.24
CA THR A 169 -18.33 -11.72 -1.77
C THR A 169 -18.17 -13.06 -2.45
N ASP A 170 -17.66 -13.09 -3.68
CA ASP A 170 -17.41 -14.33 -4.43
C ASP A 170 -16.26 -15.14 -3.78
N PHE A 171 -15.50 -14.52 -2.87
CA PHE A 171 -14.43 -15.12 -2.08
C PHE A 171 -14.82 -15.38 -0.62
N GLY A 172 -16.09 -15.21 -0.24
CA GLY A 172 -16.55 -15.32 1.14
C GLY A 172 -16.23 -14.10 2.03
N LEU A 173 -15.78 -13.00 1.42
CA LEU A 173 -15.49 -11.76 2.13
C LEU A 173 -16.69 -10.81 2.12
N LYS A 174 -16.81 -10.04 3.19
CA LYS A 174 -17.86 -9.03 3.42
C LYS A 174 -17.27 -7.63 3.43
N ASN A 175 -18.10 -6.60 3.35
CA ASN A 175 -17.66 -5.20 3.43
C ASN A 175 -16.91 -4.87 4.73
N THR A 176 -17.17 -5.60 5.82
CA THR A 176 -16.40 -5.49 7.07
C THR A 176 -14.92 -5.79 6.90
N HIS A 177 -14.52 -6.53 5.86
CA HIS A 177 -13.14 -6.90 5.57
C HIS A 177 -12.41 -5.88 4.68
N LEU A 178 -13.05 -4.78 4.28
CA LEU A 178 -12.45 -3.80 3.36
C LEU A 178 -11.15 -3.20 3.91
N SER A 179 -11.00 -3.10 5.24
CA SER A 179 -9.76 -2.67 5.89
C SER A 179 -8.56 -3.59 5.64
N LEU A 180 -8.82 -4.85 5.26
CA LEU A 180 -7.78 -5.85 4.94
C LEU A 180 -7.51 -5.97 3.44
N LEU A 181 -8.19 -5.15 2.62
CA LEU A 181 -8.24 -5.24 1.16
C LEU A 181 -7.61 -4.03 0.46
N THR A 182 -6.71 -3.29 1.12
CA THR A 182 -5.95 -2.22 0.46
C THR A 182 -5.25 -2.74 -0.80
N GLY A 183 -5.36 -2.00 -1.89
CA GLY A 183 -4.81 -2.33 -3.21
C GLY A 183 -5.55 -3.43 -3.99
N VAL A 184 -6.71 -3.89 -3.52
CA VAL A 184 -7.55 -4.89 -4.23
C VAL A 184 -7.98 -4.39 -5.61
N THR A 185 -8.12 -3.07 -5.78
CA THR A 185 -8.51 -2.46 -7.05
C THR A 185 -7.34 -2.14 -7.98
N TYR A 186 -6.10 -2.24 -7.48
CA TYR A 186 -4.92 -1.86 -8.24
C TYR A 186 -4.74 -2.81 -9.43
N LYS A 187 -4.16 -2.29 -10.52
CA LYS A 187 -3.89 -3.13 -11.70
C LYS A 187 -2.87 -4.22 -11.32
N PRO A 188 -3.05 -5.49 -11.72
CA PRO A 188 -2.14 -6.59 -11.38
C PRO A 188 -0.66 -6.31 -11.70
N GLU A 189 -0.38 -5.57 -12.78
CA GLU A 189 0.97 -5.18 -13.19
C GLU A 189 1.67 -4.26 -12.17
N ARG A 190 0.89 -3.47 -11.43
CA ARG A 190 1.38 -2.47 -10.48
C ARG A 190 1.44 -3.00 -9.05
N ARG A 191 0.58 -3.99 -8.71
CA ARG A 191 0.57 -4.62 -7.38
C ARG A 191 1.93 -5.23 -7.01
N ALA A 192 2.63 -5.83 -7.96
CA ALA A 192 3.93 -6.48 -7.72
C ALA A 192 5.02 -5.52 -7.20
N GLY A 193 4.95 -4.23 -7.55
CA GLY A 193 5.87 -3.20 -7.04
C GLY A 193 5.48 -2.66 -5.66
N LEU A 194 4.22 -2.83 -5.27
CA LEU A 194 3.62 -2.28 -4.06
C LEU A 194 3.26 -3.35 -3.02
N MET A 195 3.76 -4.57 -3.16
CA MET A 195 3.25 -5.75 -2.41
C MET A 195 3.25 -5.59 -0.89
N ARG A 196 4.29 -4.98 -0.31
CA ARG A 196 4.37 -4.76 1.14
C ARG A 196 3.32 -3.77 1.67
N THR A 197 2.67 -3.02 0.77
CA THR A 197 1.65 -2.01 1.09
C THR A 197 0.21 -2.50 0.83
N LEU A 198 0.07 -3.68 0.23
CA LEU A 198 -1.24 -4.28 -0.01
C LEU A 198 -1.79 -4.85 1.29
N GLY A 199 -3.11 -4.89 1.39
CA GLY A 199 -3.77 -5.58 2.48
C GLY A 199 -3.47 -7.09 2.46
N PRO A 200 -3.48 -7.76 3.61
CA PRO A 200 -3.20 -9.19 3.70
C PRO A 200 -4.21 -10.00 2.87
N MET A 201 -5.48 -9.61 2.86
CA MET A 201 -6.49 -10.33 2.08
C MET A 201 -6.34 -10.07 0.58
N THR A 202 -5.89 -8.87 0.16
CA THR A 202 -5.51 -8.63 -1.24
C THR A 202 -4.41 -9.59 -1.66
N THR A 203 -3.39 -9.78 -0.83
CA THR A 203 -2.25 -10.64 -1.17
C THR A 203 -2.62 -12.13 -1.13
N ALA A 204 -3.53 -12.54 -0.24
CA ALA A 204 -4.08 -13.89 -0.22
C ALA A 204 -4.89 -14.20 -1.49
N LEU A 205 -5.75 -13.28 -1.94
CA LEU A 205 -6.49 -13.42 -3.19
C LEU A 205 -5.57 -13.46 -4.42
N MET A 206 -4.51 -12.65 -4.40
CA MET A 206 -3.49 -12.68 -5.44
C MET A 206 -2.73 -14.01 -5.45
N LEU A 207 -2.36 -14.54 -4.28
CA LEU A 207 -1.59 -15.79 -4.19
C LEU A 207 -2.32 -16.95 -4.87
N ALA A 208 -3.63 -17.10 -4.65
CA ALA A 208 -4.42 -18.14 -5.30
C ALA A 208 -4.81 -17.82 -6.75
N GLY A 209 -4.84 -16.53 -7.14
CA GLY A 209 -5.33 -16.07 -8.44
C GLY A 209 -4.24 -15.73 -9.48
N GLU A 210 -3.01 -15.51 -9.05
CA GLU A 210 -1.90 -15.04 -9.88
C GLU A 210 -0.67 -15.95 -9.80
N ILE A 211 -0.39 -16.67 -10.88
CA ILE A 211 0.78 -17.56 -10.96
C ILE A 211 2.09 -16.76 -11.09
N ARG A 212 2.03 -15.54 -11.65
CA ARG A 212 3.20 -14.69 -11.87
C ARG A 212 3.54 -14.01 -10.54
N TYR A 213 4.75 -14.24 -10.01
CA TYR A 213 5.23 -13.72 -8.71
C TYR A 213 4.68 -14.43 -7.45
N HIS A 214 4.26 -15.69 -7.60
CA HIS A 214 3.68 -16.49 -6.54
C HIS A 214 4.51 -16.53 -5.24
N ASP A 215 5.83 -16.74 -5.31
CA ASP A 215 6.68 -16.77 -4.11
C ASP A 215 6.85 -15.40 -3.44
N LYS A 216 6.85 -14.33 -4.24
CA LYS A 216 6.85 -12.95 -3.71
C LYS A 216 5.55 -12.65 -2.96
N MET A 217 4.41 -13.17 -3.47
CA MET A 217 3.10 -13.05 -2.82
C MET A 217 3.05 -13.85 -1.53
N ALA A 218 3.54 -15.08 -1.55
CA ALA A 218 3.66 -15.92 -0.37
C ALA A 218 4.50 -15.25 0.72
N LYS A 219 5.68 -14.69 0.36
CA LYS A 219 6.55 -13.97 1.30
C LYS A 219 5.86 -12.73 1.89
N ALA A 220 5.25 -11.89 1.05
CA ALA A 220 4.56 -10.67 1.51
C ALA A 220 3.37 -11.00 2.43
N LEU A 221 2.58 -12.02 2.08
CA LEU A 221 1.48 -12.49 2.93
C LEU A 221 2.02 -13.05 4.24
N LYS A 222 3.04 -13.92 4.21
CA LYS A 222 3.69 -14.47 5.41
C LYS A 222 4.16 -13.38 6.35
N GLU A 223 4.82 -12.33 5.83
CA GLU A 223 5.23 -11.16 6.63
C GLU A 223 4.01 -10.48 7.29
N SER A 224 2.90 -10.35 6.55
CA SER A 224 1.67 -9.69 7.00
C SER A 224 0.91 -10.48 8.08
N ILE A 225 0.95 -11.81 8.02
CA ILE A 225 0.21 -12.71 8.93
C ILE A 225 1.11 -13.51 9.88
N ARG A 226 2.39 -13.12 10.03
CA ARG A 226 3.39 -13.85 10.83
C ARG A 226 3.03 -14.07 12.29
N MET A 227 2.10 -13.28 12.84
CA MET A 227 1.60 -13.46 14.20
C MET A 227 0.71 -14.71 14.35
N LEU A 228 0.19 -15.25 13.25
CA LEU A 228 -0.62 -16.46 13.28
C LEU A 228 0.28 -17.70 13.41
N PRO A 229 0.02 -18.58 14.40
CA PRO A 229 0.83 -19.78 14.60
C PRO A 229 0.90 -20.71 13.38
N MET A 230 -0.19 -20.78 12.61
CA MET A 230 -0.31 -21.60 11.40
C MET A 230 -0.03 -20.81 10.10
N CYS A 231 0.67 -19.67 10.16
CA CYS A 231 0.89 -18.84 8.98
C CYS A 231 1.49 -19.63 7.80
N ASP A 232 2.51 -20.46 8.03
CA ASP A 232 3.12 -21.28 6.97
C ASP A 232 2.14 -22.27 6.34
N SER A 233 1.33 -22.95 7.15
CA SER A 233 0.32 -23.89 6.64
C SER A 233 -0.80 -23.17 5.87
N ILE A 234 -1.17 -21.95 6.27
CA ILE A 234 -2.10 -21.11 5.51
C ILE A 234 -1.50 -20.76 4.14
N ILE A 235 -0.24 -20.33 4.10
CA ILE A 235 0.45 -20.02 2.84
C ILE A 235 0.49 -21.25 1.93
N ASP A 236 0.95 -22.39 2.44
CA ASP A 236 1.05 -23.62 1.67
C ASP A 236 -0.32 -24.06 1.12
N CYS A 237 -1.36 -24.01 1.97
CA CYS A 237 -2.72 -24.33 1.55
C CYS A 237 -3.20 -23.39 0.42
N LEU A 238 -2.95 -22.08 0.52
CA LEU A 238 -3.31 -21.12 -0.52
C LEU A 238 -2.52 -21.33 -1.83
N LYS A 239 -1.24 -21.71 -1.73
CA LYS A 239 -0.38 -22.02 -2.89
C LYS A 239 -0.86 -23.24 -3.66
N GLU A 240 -1.51 -24.19 -2.99
CA GLU A 240 -2.02 -25.43 -3.59
C GLU A 240 -3.40 -25.27 -4.24
N MET A 241 -4.11 -24.17 -3.96
CA MET A 241 -5.44 -23.93 -4.53
C MET A 241 -5.37 -23.75 -6.03
N ARG A 242 -6.24 -24.48 -6.74
CA ARG A 242 -6.33 -24.39 -8.22
C ARG A 242 -7.32 -23.33 -8.65
N THR A 243 -8.33 -23.08 -7.81
CA THR A 243 -9.37 -22.09 -8.06
C THR A 243 -9.57 -21.24 -6.81
N ILE A 244 -9.92 -19.97 -7.02
CA ILE A 244 -10.16 -19.07 -5.90
C ILE A 244 -11.38 -19.52 -5.06
N SER A 245 -12.36 -20.20 -5.68
CA SER A 245 -13.52 -20.79 -5.01
C SER A 245 -13.17 -21.86 -3.97
N GLU A 246 -12.06 -22.57 -4.14
CA GLU A 246 -11.62 -23.58 -3.15
C GLU A 246 -11.29 -22.97 -1.80
N GLY A 247 -10.91 -21.69 -1.78
CA GLY A 247 -10.45 -20.98 -0.59
C GLY A 247 -11.52 -20.21 0.18
N ILE A 248 -12.78 -20.17 -0.27
CA ILE A 248 -13.84 -19.31 0.31
C ILE A 248 -13.90 -19.38 1.84
N GLY A 249 -13.97 -20.59 2.40
CA GLY A 249 -14.03 -20.78 3.86
C GLY A 249 -12.75 -20.32 4.56
N LEU A 250 -11.58 -20.55 3.95
CA LEU A 250 -10.29 -20.14 4.51
C LEU A 250 -10.13 -18.61 4.49
N TYR A 251 -10.50 -17.95 3.40
CA TYR A 251 -10.44 -16.48 3.30
C TYR A 251 -11.34 -15.81 4.32
N SER A 252 -12.56 -16.33 4.50
CA SER A 252 -13.51 -15.79 5.46
C SER A 252 -13.00 -15.94 6.89
N ALA A 253 -12.55 -17.14 7.27
CA ALA A 253 -12.01 -17.39 8.61
C ALA A 253 -10.73 -16.60 8.90
N LEU A 254 -9.84 -16.46 7.91
CA LEU A 254 -8.62 -15.66 8.02
C LEU A 254 -8.97 -14.17 8.18
N GLY A 255 -9.88 -13.67 7.34
CA GLY A 255 -10.35 -12.29 7.38
C GLY A 255 -10.95 -11.93 8.74
N ASP A 256 -11.85 -12.76 9.27
CA ASP A 256 -12.48 -12.53 10.57
C ASP A 256 -11.44 -12.44 11.71
N VAL A 257 -10.44 -13.32 11.72
CA VAL A 257 -9.38 -13.29 12.75
C VAL A 257 -8.55 -12.02 12.63
N LEU A 258 -8.14 -11.66 11.41
CA LEU A 258 -7.32 -10.47 11.16
C LEU A 258 -8.05 -9.15 11.49
N LEU A 259 -9.38 -9.12 11.43
CA LEU A 259 -10.16 -7.97 11.91
C LEU A 259 -10.04 -7.76 13.43
N LEU A 260 -9.81 -8.82 14.21
CA LEU A 260 -9.67 -8.73 15.66
C LEU A 260 -8.23 -8.42 16.09
N ILE A 261 -7.25 -9.05 15.45
CA ILE A 261 -5.85 -8.98 15.88
C ILE A 261 -4.98 -8.04 15.05
N GLY A 262 -5.57 -7.40 14.04
CA GLY A 262 -4.87 -6.60 13.05
C GLY A 262 -3.98 -7.44 12.12
N CYS A 263 -3.15 -6.74 11.36
CA CYS A 263 -2.14 -7.36 10.49
C CYS A 263 -0.86 -6.53 10.47
N ARG A 264 0.22 -7.08 9.90
CA ARG A 264 1.46 -6.35 9.66
C ARG A 264 1.49 -5.81 8.23
N SER A 265 0.69 -4.80 7.91
CA SER A 265 0.81 -4.09 6.63
C SER A 265 1.76 -2.90 6.75
N THR A 266 2.55 -2.63 5.70
CA THR A 266 3.35 -1.40 5.63
C THR A 266 2.53 -0.32 4.95
N ASN A 267 1.97 0.60 5.73
CA ASN A 267 1.28 1.75 5.19
C ASN A 267 2.29 2.76 4.62
N LYS A 268 2.01 3.25 3.42
CA LYS A 268 2.78 4.29 2.74
C LYS A 268 1.85 5.40 2.30
N PHE A 269 2.40 6.60 2.17
CA PHE A 269 1.73 7.77 1.67
C PHE A 269 1.98 7.91 0.16
N TYR A 270 0.93 8.20 -0.59
CA TYR A 270 0.95 8.35 -2.04
C TYR A 270 0.60 9.78 -2.41
N PHE A 271 1.59 10.64 -2.55
CA PHE A 271 1.35 12.02 -2.95
C PHE A 271 1.18 12.15 -4.47
N PRO A 272 0.41 13.14 -4.96
CA PRO A 272 0.34 13.43 -6.39
C PRO A 272 1.72 13.78 -6.95
N LEU A 273 2.04 13.23 -8.12
CA LEU A 273 3.34 13.43 -8.77
C LEU A 273 3.74 14.91 -8.92
N LEU A 274 2.82 15.80 -9.31
CA LEU A 274 3.15 17.22 -9.47
C LEU A 274 3.48 17.89 -8.14
N PHE A 275 2.80 17.51 -7.06
CA PHE A 275 3.15 18.01 -5.72
C PHE A 275 4.56 17.56 -5.36
N VAL A 276 4.88 16.28 -5.58
CA VAL A 276 6.21 15.75 -5.27
C VAL A 276 7.30 16.39 -6.14
N TYR A 277 7.04 16.52 -7.43
CA TYR A 277 7.95 17.13 -8.39
C TYR A 277 8.30 18.57 -7.98
N LYS A 278 7.29 19.41 -7.67
CA LYS A 278 7.53 20.82 -7.30
C LYS A 278 8.31 20.94 -6.02
N CYS A 279 7.93 20.19 -5.00
CA CYS A 279 8.60 20.26 -3.71
C CYS A 279 10.06 19.78 -3.81
N LEU A 280 10.34 18.69 -4.53
CA LEU A 280 11.72 18.21 -4.69
C LEU A 280 12.60 19.17 -5.51
N ARG A 281 12.00 19.91 -6.45
CA ARG A 281 12.70 20.95 -7.23
C ARG A 281 12.96 22.22 -6.41
N SER A 282 12.08 22.57 -5.47
CA SER A 282 12.21 23.79 -4.65
C SER A 282 13.08 23.60 -3.41
N SER A 283 13.01 22.46 -2.72
CA SER A 283 13.59 22.30 -1.38
C SER A 283 14.96 21.61 -1.33
N LYS A 284 15.50 21.14 -2.46
CA LYS A 284 16.50 20.04 -2.52
C LYS A 284 15.96 18.78 -1.81
N SER A 285 16.33 17.58 -2.25
CA SER A 285 15.68 16.31 -1.87
C SER A 285 15.86 15.86 -0.41
N GLU A 286 16.37 16.71 0.48
CA GLU A 286 16.84 16.31 1.81
C GLU A 286 15.70 15.74 2.67
N GLY A 287 15.82 14.44 2.99
CA GLY A 287 14.95 13.76 3.94
C GLY A 287 13.59 13.28 3.39
N PHE A 288 13.29 13.43 2.09
CA PHE A 288 12.02 12.92 1.54
C PHE A 288 11.91 11.40 1.68
N ASN A 289 10.74 10.94 2.14
CA ASN A 289 10.36 9.53 2.24
C ASN A 289 8.84 9.39 2.13
N PHE A 290 8.33 8.15 2.09
CA PHE A 290 6.91 7.86 1.86
C PHE A 290 6.17 7.28 3.07
N SER A 291 6.73 7.30 4.28
CA SER A 291 6.06 6.69 5.46
C SER A 291 6.51 7.18 6.82
N GLY A 292 7.63 7.88 6.88
CA GLY A 292 8.16 8.46 8.10
C GLY A 292 7.51 9.81 8.41
N THR A 293 7.82 10.33 9.59
CA THR A 293 7.34 11.63 10.04
C THR A 293 7.87 12.78 9.18
N SER A 294 9.03 12.63 8.52
CA SER A 294 9.54 13.63 7.58
C SER A 294 8.61 13.85 6.38
N ALA A 295 7.93 12.80 5.90
CA ALA A 295 6.94 12.92 4.83
C ALA A 295 5.75 13.80 5.26
N LEU A 296 5.33 13.67 6.53
CA LEU A 296 4.23 14.45 7.10
C LEU A 296 4.62 15.89 7.36
N LEU A 297 5.83 16.13 7.87
CA LEU A 297 6.38 17.49 7.99
C LEU A 297 6.49 18.18 6.64
N TRP A 298 6.94 17.45 5.63
CA TRP A 298 7.08 17.96 4.28
C TRP A 298 5.72 18.28 3.66
N TYR A 299 4.74 17.38 3.80
CA TYR A 299 3.36 17.67 3.44
C TYR A 299 2.86 18.95 4.12
N GLN A 300 3.00 19.06 5.43
CA GLN A 300 2.53 20.21 6.22
C GLN A 300 3.15 21.54 5.83
N ARG A 301 4.44 21.53 5.50
CA ARG A 301 5.17 22.72 5.08
C ARG A 301 4.69 23.18 3.70
N HIS A 302 4.65 22.26 2.74
CA HIS A 302 4.50 22.62 1.33
C HIS A 302 3.06 22.58 0.82
N SER A 303 2.15 21.80 1.42
CA SER A 303 0.76 21.70 0.94
C SER A 303 0.03 23.05 0.94
N ARG A 304 0.40 23.95 1.85
CA ARG A 304 -0.14 25.31 2.00
C ARG A 304 0.41 26.32 1.01
N GLU A 305 1.58 26.04 0.43
CA GLU A 305 2.23 26.91 -0.56
C GLU A 305 1.51 26.84 -1.91
N TYR A 306 0.65 25.83 -2.11
CA TYR A 306 0.00 25.56 -3.38
C TYR A 306 -1.51 25.71 -3.34
N ILE A 307 -2.08 26.14 -4.47
CA ILE A 307 -3.51 26.13 -4.79
C ILE A 307 -3.81 24.78 -5.45
N TRP A 308 -4.65 23.97 -4.81
CA TRP A 308 -4.98 22.64 -5.30
C TRP A 308 -6.25 22.68 -6.16
N LYS A 309 -6.20 21.99 -7.30
CA LYS A 309 -7.27 22.00 -8.31
C LYS A 309 -7.58 20.60 -8.80
N LYS A 310 -8.87 20.34 -9.04
CA LYS A 310 -9.33 19.12 -9.71
C LYS A 310 -10.61 19.38 -10.48
N ASN A 311 -10.77 18.74 -11.63
CA ASN A 311 -12.04 18.70 -12.35
C ASN A 311 -12.99 17.75 -11.62
N THR A 312 -14.06 18.30 -11.04
CA THR A 312 -15.08 17.58 -10.28
C THR A 312 -16.29 18.48 -10.00
N SER A 313 -17.45 17.85 -9.83
CA SER A 313 -18.68 18.48 -9.31
C SER A 313 -18.71 18.57 -7.78
N ALA A 314 -17.76 17.94 -7.08
CA ALA A 314 -17.66 17.98 -5.63
C ALA A 314 -17.33 19.38 -5.13
N ASN A 315 -17.84 19.73 -3.96
CA ASN A 315 -17.41 20.97 -3.33
C ASN A 315 -15.97 20.83 -2.77
N ALA A 316 -15.35 21.96 -2.43
CA ALA A 316 -13.96 22.00 -1.96
C ALA A 316 -13.70 21.11 -0.72
N HIS A 317 -14.66 21.04 0.21
CA HIS A 317 -14.53 20.29 1.46
C HIS A 317 -14.55 18.78 1.18
N GLU A 318 -15.56 18.30 0.45
CA GLU A 318 -15.69 16.90 0.05
C GLU A 318 -14.45 16.42 -0.74
N LEU A 319 -13.99 17.26 -1.68
CA LEU A 319 -12.80 16.99 -2.45
C LEU A 319 -11.57 16.88 -1.55
N SER A 320 -11.34 17.84 -0.65
CA SER A 320 -10.19 17.82 0.27
C SER A 320 -10.11 16.53 1.09
N GLN A 321 -11.27 16.03 1.55
CA GLN A 321 -11.37 14.80 2.33
C GLN A 321 -11.00 13.57 1.50
N ILE A 322 -11.53 13.45 0.28
CA ILE A 322 -11.24 12.32 -0.61
C ILE A 322 -9.76 12.29 -0.99
N ILE A 323 -9.17 13.46 -1.29
CA ILE A 323 -7.75 13.55 -1.60
C ILE A 323 -6.90 13.19 -0.39
N PHE A 324 -7.29 13.59 0.82
CA PHE A 324 -6.59 13.17 2.03
C PHE A 324 -6.62 11.65 2.22
N HIS A 325 -7.79 11.03 2.09
CA HIS A 325 -7.91 9.57 2.16
C HIS A 325 -7.03 8.86 1.13
N ALA A 326 -6.97 9.38 -0.11
CA ALA A 326 -6.14 8.82 -1.18
C ALA A 326 -4.63 9.02 -0.94
N MET A 327 -4.22 10.13 -0.33
CA MET A 327 -2.80 10.36 -0.03
C MET A 327 -2.31 9.51 1.12
N PHE A 328 -3.10 9.39 2.19
CA PHE A 328 -2.65 8.79 3.44
C PHE A 328 -3.17 7.37 3.67
N GLY A 329 -4.03 6.85 2.80
CA GLY A 329 -4.63 5.52 2.93
C GLY A 329 -5.66 5.43 4.06
N THR A 330 -6.22 6.55 4.51
CA THR A 330 -7.09 6.61 5.70
C THR A 330 -8.56 6.28 5.42
N ALA A 331 -8.90 5.82 4.21
CA ALA A 331 -10.26 5.37 3.89
C ALA A 331 -10.68 4.11 4.66
N VAL A 332 -9.75 3.46 5.34
CA VAL A 332 -9.99 2.28 6.20
C VAL A 332 -9.68 2.56 7.67
N GLU A 333 -9.45 3.82 8.01
CA GLU A 333 -9.21 4.29 9.38
C GLU A 333 -10.52 4.75 10.03
N ASP A 334 -10.54 4.82 11.36
CA ASP A 334 -11.63 5.43 12.11
C ASP A 334 -11.67 6.96 11.86
N LEU A 335 -12.81 7.45 11.36
CA LEU A 335 -13.04 8.86 11.09
C LEU A 335 -12.93 9.73 12.35
N SER A 336 -13.22 9.18 13.53
CA SER A 336 -13.10 9.90 14.79
C SER A 336 -11.65 10.17 15.18
N ILE A 337 -10.72 9.26 14.84
CA ILE A 337 -9.29 9.52 14.94
C ILE A 337 -8.93 10.68 14.02
N LEU A 338 -9.41 10.65 12.77
CA LEU A 338 -9.11 11.71 11.80
C LEU A 338 -9.61 13.10 12.27
N ARG A 339 -10.79 13.17 12.90
CA ARG A 339 -11.31 14.41 13.53
C ARG A 339 -10.38 14.99 14.59
N GLN A 340 -9.76 14.12 15.39
CA GLN A 340 -8.87 14.52 16.47
C GLN A 340 -7.49 14.97 15.95
N ILE A 341 -6.96 14.25 14.95
CA ILE A 341 -5.59 14.46 14.47
C ILE A 341 -5.47 15.45 13.31
N THR A 342 -6.57 15.92 12.72
CA THR A 342 -6.58 16.87 11.60
C THR A 342 -7.32 18.17 11.92
N ASP A 343 -7.14 19.20 11.09
CA ASP A 343 -7.89 20.46 11.13
C ASP A 343 -9.35 20.31 10.66
N LEU A 344 -9.71 19.15 10.11
CA LEU A 344 -11.06 18.82 9.69
C LEU A 344 -11.86 18.18 10.85
N ASN A 345 -12.77 18.94 11.44
CA ASN A 345 -13.58 18.48 12.58
C ASN A 345 -14.76 17.58 12.19
N HIS A 346 -15.16 17.57 10.91
CA HIS A 346 -16.26 16.76 10.41
C HIS A 346 -15.81 15.94 9.20
N TRP A 347 -15.83 14.62 9.37
CA TRP A 347 -15.50 13.66 8.32
C TRP A 347 -16.77 12.95 7.90
N GLN A 348 -17.02 12.96 6.59
CA GLN A 348 -18.17 12.35 5.96
C GLN A 348 -17.87 10.90 5.57
N THR A 349 -18.86 10.04 5.73
CA THR A 349 -18.87 8.69 5.18
C THR A 349 -18.89 8.71 3.66
N ARG A 350 -18.47 7.61 3.05
CA ARG A 350 -18.55 7.39 1.62
C ARG A 350 -19.98 7.50 1.09
N LYS A 351 -20.98 7.11 1.89
CA LYS A 351 -22.41 7.22 1.53
C LYS A 351 -22.84 8.67 1.41
N GLU A 352 -22.40 9.52 2.33
CA GLU A 352 -22.66 10.97 2.29
C GLU A 352 -21.96 11.64 1.09
N LEU A 353 -20.76 11.17 0.74
CA LEU A 353 -19.99 11.63 -0.42
C LEU A 353 -20.45 11.02 -1.77
N ASN A 354 -21.57 10.29 -1.82
CA ASN A 354 -21.95 9.52 -3.01
C ASN A 354 -22.03 10.37 -4.29
N LYS A 355 -22.49 11.62 -4.19
CA LYS A 355 -22.60 12.55 -5.33
C LYS A 355 -21.25 12.79 -6.02
N VAL A 356 -20.17 12.88 -5.24
CA VAL A 356 -18.80 13.09 -5.73
C VAL A 356 -18.34 11.95 -6.63
N PHE A 357 -18.83 10.73 -6.39
CA PHE A 357 -18.38 9.53 -7.09
C PHE A 357 -19.23 9.20 -8.33
N LEU A 358 -20.40 9.82 -8.48
CA LEU A 358 -21.38 9.51 -9.53
C LEU A 358 -21.25 10.38 -10.79
N SER A 359 -20.83 11.64 -10.68
CA SER A 359 -20.67 12.53 -11.83
C SER A 359 -19.29 13.18 -11.87
N CYS A 360 -18.56 13.00 -12.97
CA CYS A 360 -17.46 13.90 -13.33
C CYS A 360 -18.01 14.86 -14.38
N GLU A 361 -18.48 16.03 -13.97
CA GLU A 361 -18.57 17.16 -14.89
C GLU A 361 -17.14 17.50 -15.31
N LYS A 362 -16.83 17.27 -16.59
CA LYS A 362 -15.45 17.37 -17.10
C LYS A 362 -14.90 18.79 -17.07
N ASP A 363 -15.81 19.78 -17.03
CA ASP A 363 -15.49 21.19 -17.26
C ASP A 363 -15.52 22.03 -15.97
N LEU A 364 -16.00 21.49 -14.85
CA LEU A 364 -15.99 22.20 -13.57
C LEU A 364 -14.65 21.99 -12.84
N ILE A 365 -13.83 23.04 -12.75
CA ILE A 365 -12.58 23.02 -12.01
C ILE A 365 -12.83 23.52 -10.59
N GLN A 366 -12.72 22.64 -9.59
CA GLN A 366 -12.82 23.00 -8.19
C GLN A 366 -11.44 23.26 -7.59
N THR A 367 -11.29 24.41 -6.92
CA THR A 367 -10.16 24.72 -6.05
C THR A 367 -10.44 24.27 -4.62
N PHE A 368 -9.42 23.81 -3.90
CA PHE A 368 -9.57 23.41 -2.49
C PHE A 368 -8.29 23.62 -1.69
N THR A 369 -8.45 23.65 -0.36
CA THR A 369 -7.33 23.64 0.58
C THR A 369 -7.16 22.21 1.11
N PRO A 370 -5.96 21.62 1.09
CA PRO A 370 -5.74 20.29 1.66
C PRO A 370 -6.00 20.25 3.17
N VAL A 371 -6.40 19.08 3.68
CA VAL A 371 -6.57 18.82 5.12
C VAL A 371 -5.21 18.69 5.79
N HIS A 372 -4.97 19.38 6.90
CA HIS A 372 -3.70 19.34 7.64
C HIS A 372 -3.85 18.58 8.95
N PHE A 373 -2.76 17.94 9.38
CA PHE A 373 -2.64 17.36 10.71
C PHE A 373 -2.48 18.43 11.81
N LYS A 374 -3.19 18.25 12.93
CA LYS A 374 -2.88 18.81 14.25
C LYS A 374 -1.83 17.95 14.97
N TYR A 375 -1.95 16.62 14.84
CA TYR A 375 -1.06 15.63 15.42
C TYR A 375 -0.59 14.64 14.36
N VAL A 376 0.67 14.24 14.42
CA VAL A 376 1.28 13.30 13.48
C VAL A 376 1.90 12.11 14.19
N SER A 377 1.90 10.97 13.53
CA SER A 377 2.62 9.76 13.92
C SER A 377 3.13 9.10 12.64
N LYS A 378 4.17 8.26 12.74
CA LYS A 378 4.66 7.51 11.57
C LYS A 378 3.55 6.57 11.06
N ALA A 379 3.55 6.27 9.77
CA ALA A 379 2.62 5.27 9.23
C ALA A 379 2.86 3.90 9.89
N ALA A 380 1.78 3.15 10.14
CA ALA A 380 1.88 1.81 10.70
C ALA A 380 2.66 0.88 9.75
N SER A 381 3.60 0.11 10.31
CA SER A 381 4.41 -0.88 9.59
C SER A 381 4.63 -2.19 10.36
N ALA A 382 3.95 -2.31 11.51
CA ALA A 382 3.99 -3.46 12.40
C ALA A 382 2.55 -3.75 12.84
N ASN A 383 2.37 -4.88 13.53
CA ASN A 383 1.09 -5.13 14.19
C ASN A 383 0.95 -4.08 15.29
N MET A 384 -0.17 -3.36 15.28
CA MET A 384 -0.43 -2.27 16.22
C MET A 384 -1.07 -2.77 17.51
N MET A 385 -1.51 -4.04 17.55
CA MET A 385 -2.05 -4.67 18.76
C MET A 385 -0.91 -5.14 19.67
N LYS A 386 -0.87 -4.67 20.92
CA LYS A 386 0.20 -5.02 21.86
C LYS A 386 0.19 -6.51 22.28
N ASN A 387 -0.97 -7.16 22.23
CA ASN A 387 -1.17 -8.50 22.80
C ASN A 387 -0.94 -9.66 21.82
N THR A 388 -0.53 -9.38 20.59
CA THR A 388 -0.42 -10.38 19.51
C THR A 388 1.04 -10.67 19.12
N GLY A 389 1.99 -10.02 19.79
CA GLY A 389 3.42 -10.22 19.57
C GLY A 389 3.90 -11.55 20.17
N THR A 390 4.68 -12.31 19.40
CA THR A 390 5.38 -13.53 19.84
C THR A 390 6.53 -13.29 20.81
N LEU A 391 6.75 -12.05 21.25
CA LEU A 391 7.65 -11.75 22.36
C LEU A 391 6.93 -12.14 23.64
N GLN A 392 6.82 -13.45 23.89
CA GLN A 392 6.51 -13.90 25.23
C GLN A 392 7.64 -13.39 26.13
N PRO A 393 7.34 -12.60 27.18
CA PRO A 393 8.36 -12.24 28.14
C PRO A 393 8.97 -13.53 28.69
N MET A 394 10.23 -13.48 29.13
CA MET A 394 10.84 -14.65 29.75
C MET A 394 10.04 -15.04 31.01
N LEU A 395 9.16 -16.04 30.90
CA LEU A 395 8.24 -16.46 31.96
C LEU A 395 8.93 -17.34 33.01
N SER A 396 10.12 -17.83 32.72
CA SER A 396 10.92 -18.66 33.61
C SER A 396 12.40 -18.40 33.39
N ASN A 397 13.19 -18.44 34.46
CA ASN A 397 14.63 -18.29 34.42
C ASN A 397 15.35 -19.64 34.38
N LYS A 398 16.51 -19.67 33.74
CA LYS A 398 17.48 -20.78 33.89
C LYS A 398 18.23 -20.59 35.21
N ILE A 399 18.27 -21.62 36.05
CA ILE A 399 19.10 -21.64 37.27
C ILE A 399 20.54 -21.93 36.83
N VAL A 400 21.43 -20.95 36.99
CA VAL A 400 22.84 -21.05 36.55
C VAL A 400 23.78 -21.35 37.73
N PHE A 401 23.48 -20.82 38.92
CA PHE A 401 24.28 -21.06 40.13
C PHE A 401 23.65 -22.16 40.99
N SER A 402 24.43 -22.90 41.78
CA SER A 402 23.95 -24.01 42.63
C SER A 402 23.46 -23.59 44.02
N GLY A 403 23.51 -22.30 44.36
CA GLY A 403 23.06 -21.80 45.66
C GLY A 403 21.57 -22.01 45.93
N PHE A 404 21.24 -22.28 47.20
CA PHE A 404 19.87 -22.50 47.69
C PHE A 404 18.99 -21.27 47.42
N ARG A 405 17.78 -21.49 46.89
CA ARG A 405 16.83 -20.43 46.53
C ARG A 405 15.40 -20.90 46.57
N LYS A 406 14.46 -19.96 46.73
CA LYS A 406 13.03 -20.19 46.50
C LYS A 406 12.68 -19.73 45.08
N LYS A 407 11.91 -20.53 44.35
CA LYS A 407 11.47 -20.20 42.99
C LYS A 407 10.03 -19.67 43.06
N ASN A 408 9.81 -18.49 42.50
CA ASN A 408 8.48 -17.91 42.38
C ASN A 408 7.96 -18.17 40.96
N TYR A 409 6.71 -18.58 40.86
CA TYR A 409 6.01 -18.80 39.60
C TYR A 409 4.94 -17.73 39.44
N THR A 410 4.99 -16.98 38.34
CA THR A 410 3.99 -15.96 38.04
C THR A 410 2.71 -16.63 37.54
N SER A 411 1.56 -15.95 37.70
CA SER A 411 0.30 -16.39 37.08
C SER A 411 0.45 -16.59 35.57
N ALA A 412 1.17 -15.70 34.88
CA ALA A 412 1.47 -15.83 33.46
C ALA A 412 2.27 -17.11 33.12
N PHE A 413 3.23 -17.52 33.96
CA PHE A 413 3.96 -18.77 33.78
C PHE A 413 3.08 -20.00 34.01
N LEU A 414 2.23 -19.97 35.04
CA LEU A 414 1.31 -21.06 35.33
C LEU A 414 0.25 -21.18 34.23
N SER A 415 -0.33 -20.07 33.79
CA SER A 415 -1.24 -20.05 32.64
C SER A 415 -0.58 -20.56 31.37
N TYR A 416 0.70 -20.26 31.12
CA TYR A 416 1.45 -20.83 30.00
C TYR A 416 1.58 -22.37 30.09
N LEU A 417 1.81 -22.91 31.29
CA LEU A 417 1.88 -24.36 31.52
C LEU A 417 0.51 -25.03 31.39
N GLU A 418 -0.54 -24.39 31.90
CA GLU A 418 -1.93 -24.87 31.88
C GLU A 418 -2.55 -24.79 30.50
N SER A 419 -2.36 -23.67 29.81
CA SER A 419 -2.83 -23.51 28.43
C SER A 419 -2.12 -24.48 27.50
N GLY A 420 -0.87 -24.81 27.85
CA GLY A 420 0.07 -25.52 26.99
C GLY A 420 0.24 -24.73 25.70
N ASN A 421 1.41 -24.18 25.43
CA ASN A 421 1.74 -23.78 24.05
C ASN A 421 1.79 -24.98 23.06
N ASN A 422 1.18 -26.13 23.42
CA ASN A 422 0.46 -26.99 22.50
C ASN A 422 -0.59 -26.14 21.78
N ILE A 423 -0.16 -25.29 20.84
CA ILE A 423 -0.95 -25.03 19.64
C ILE A 423 -1.38 -26.43 19.22
N PRO A 424 -2.67 -26.79 19.30
CA PRO A 424 -3.12 -28.10 18.86
C PRO A 424 -2.47 -28.30 17.51
N ALA A 425 -1.82 -29.43 17.28
CA ALA A 425 -1.27 -29.73 15.97
C ALA A 425 -2.47 -29.81 15.01
N PHE A 426 -2.88 -28.66 14.48
CA PHE A 426 -3.96 -28.56 13.54
C PHE A 426 -3.46 -29.23 12.27
N GLY A 427 -4.31 -30.03 11.64
CA GLY A 427 -4.01 -30.54 10.30
C GLY A 427 -3.61 -29.38 9.39
N LYS A 428 -2.70 -29.66 8.46
CA LYS A 428 -2.29 -28.70 7.42
C LYS A 428 -3.35 -28.55 6.33
N ASP A 429 -4.36 -29.42 6.33
CA ASP A 429 -5.45 -29.37 5.38
C ASP A 429 -6.37 -28.17 5.63
N LYS A 430 -7.07 -27.77 4.57
CA LYS A 430 -7.95 -26.61 4.57
C LYS A 430 -9.01 -26.65 5.68
N SER A 431 -9.64 -27.79 5.94
CA SER A 431 -10.72 -27.90 6.92
C SER A 431 -10.19 -27.71 8.34
N SER A 432 -9.04 -28.32 8.64
CA SER A 432 -8.34 -28.14 9.91
C SER A 432 -7.91 -26.69 10.13
N LEU A 433 -7.41 -26.01 9.11
CA LEU A 433 -7.02 -24.59 9.21
C LEU A 433 -8.22 -23.67 9.44
N ILE A 434 -9.35 -23.92 8.78
CA ILE A 434 -10.61 -23.17 9.00
C ILE A 434 -11.08 -23.35 10.45
N TYR A 435 -11.05 -24.59 10.95
CA TYR A 435 -11.41 -24.88 12.34
C TYR A 435 -10.47 -24.15 13.31
N ALA A 436 -9.15 -24.21 13.08
CA ALA A 436 -8.15 -23.53 13.89
C ALA A 436 -8.38 -22.01 13.97
N LEU A 437 -8.58 -21.36 12.82
CA LEU A 437 -8.89 -19.93 12.74
C LEU A 437 -10.20 -19.59 13.45
N THR A 438 -11.21 -20.45 13.36
CA THR A 438 -12.48 -20.26 14.04
C THR A 438 -12.32 -20.33 15.56
N GLN A 439 -11.56 -21.29 16.09
CA GLN A 439 -11.27 -21.38 17.52
C GLN A 439 -10.46 -20.17 18.02
N LEU A 440 -9.49 -19.73 17.22
CA LEU A 440 -8.68 -18.56 17.52
C LEU A 440 -9.54 -17.28 17.57
N LYS A 441 -10.47 -17.12 16.61
CA LYS A 441 -11.48 -16.04 16.62
C LYS A 441 -12.29 -16.04 17.90
N MET A 442 -12.82 -17.19 18.32
CA MET A 442 -13.64 -17.29 19.54
C MET A 442 -12.84 -16.90 20.79
N THR A 443 -11.56 -17.28 20.84
CA THR A 443 -10.64 -16.89 21.92
C THR A 443 -10.44 -15.38 21.96
N TYR A 444 -10.15 -14.75 20.82
CA TYR A 444 -9.97 -13.29 20.78
C TYR A 444 -11.25 -12.51 21.04
N ILE A 445 -12.42 -12.99 20.62
CA ILE A 445 -13.71 -12.38 20.98
C ILE A 445 -13.89 -12.36 22.50
N LYS A 446 -13.50 -13.44 23.19
CA LYS A 446 -13.54 -13.51 24.65
C LYS A 446 -12.61 -12.45 25.27
N SER A 447 -11.35 -12.40 24.86
CA SER A 447 -10.38 -11.40 25.35
C SER A 447 -10.82 -9.95 25.06
N VAL A 448 -11.45 -9.67 23.91
CA VAL A 448 -12.00 -8.35 23.60
C VAL A 448 -13.15 -7.99 24.57
N LYS A 449 -14.07 -8.93 24.83
CA LYS A 449 -15.19 -8.72 25.77
C LYS A 449 -14.73 -8.55 27.20
N GLU A 450 -13.68 -9.24 27.60
CA GLU A 450 -13.03 -9.11 28.91
C GLU A 450 -12.18 -7.83 29.01
N GLY A 451 -11.99 -7.13 27.89
CA GLY A 451 -11.28 -5.86 27.84
C GLY A 451 -9.77 -5.98 27.90
N GLU A 452 -9.22 -7.16 27.60
CA GLU A 452 -7.78 -7.41 27.57
C GLU A 452 -7.14 -6.76 26.34
N MET A 453 -7.87 -6.66 25.23
CA MET A 453 -7.39 -6.13 23.93
C MET A 453 -7.84 -4.68 23.67
N LYS A 454 -7.51 -3.76 24.57
CA LYS A 454 -7.88 -2.33 24.45
C LYS A 454 -6.79 -1.44 23.87
N ASP A 455 -5.53 -1.83 24.02
CA ASP A 455 -4.39 -1.02 23.65
C ASP A 455 -3.94 -1.27 22.20
N ALA A 456 -3.98 -0.23 21.38
CA ALA A 456 -3.37 -0.18 20.06
C ALA A 456 -2.34 0.95 19.98
N GLY A 457 -1.27 0.75 19.20
CA GLY A 457 -0.21 1.77 19.02
C GLY A 457 1.17 1.30 19.45
N THR A 458 2.18 1.63 18.65
CA THR A 458 3.60 1.35 18.95
C THR A 458 4.46 2.61 19.03
N THR A 459 3.89 3.77 18.70
CA THR A 459 4.61 5.05 18.69
C THR A 459 3.78 6.17 19.28
N LYS A 460 4.48 7.17 19.84
CA LYS A 460 3.86 8.40 20.36
C LYS A 460 3.29 9.26 19.23
N TRP A 461 2.33 10.08 19.59
CA TRP A 461 1.87 11.20 18.77
C TRP A 461 2.76 12.42 18.98
N PHE A 462 2.93 13.21 17.93
CA PHE A 462 3.72 14.43 17.92
C PHE A 462 2.86 15.60 17.46
N LYS A 463 3.09 16.78 18.02
CA LYS A 463 2.58 18.04 17.50
C LYS A 463 3.66 18.72 16.65
N ILE A 464 3.23 19.52 15.68
CA ILE A 464 4.14 20.31 14.85
C ILE A 464 4.20 21.73 15.41
N GLU A 465 5.36 22.12 15.96
CA GLU A 465 5.58 23.43 16.55
C GLU A 465 6.89 24.02 16.01
N GLY A 466 6.84 25.23 15.44
CA GLY A 466 8.02 25.88 14.85
C GLY A 466 8.69 25.05 13.73
N GLY A 467 7.94 24.19 13.05
CA GLY A 467 8.46 23.28 12.02
C GLY A 467 9.13 22.01 12.56
N ASN A 468 9.11 21.78 13.88
CA ASN A 468 9.68 20.62 14.54
C ASN A 468 8.60 19.69 15.11
N LEU A 469 8.96 18.43 15.35
CA LEU A 469 8.09 17.43 16.00
C LEU A 469 8.33 17.46 17.50
N VAL A 470 7.28 17.81 18.25
CA VAL A 470 7.29 17.81 19.71
C VAL A 470 6.47 16.61 20.20
N PRO A 471 7.05 15.66 20.96
CA PRO A 471 6.30 14.54 21.53
C PRO A 471 5.14 15.04 22.41
N THR A 472 4.04 14.31 22.42
CA THR A 472 2.85 14.64 23.22
C THR A 472 2.34 13.43 23.99
N ASP A 473 1.54 13.69 25.03
CA ASP A 473 0.75 12.68 25.74
C ASP A 473 -0.66 12.49 25.15
N PHE A 474 -0.90 13.06 23.97
CA PHE A 474 -2.16 12.89 23.25
C PHE A 474 -2.37 11.42 22.88
N VAL A 475 -3.59 10.94 23.13
CA VAL A 475 -4.07 9.61 22.74
C VAL A 475 -5.34 9.80 21.94
N ALA A 476 -5.34 9.32 20.69
CA ALA A 476 -6.54 9.31 19.86
C ALA A 476 -7.46 8.18 20.31
N ASN A 477 -8.77 8.46 20.39
CA ASN A 477 -9.78 7.47 20.78
C ASN A 477 -10.67 7.12 19.59
N GLU A 478 -10.89 5.85 19.35
CA GLU A 478 -11.81 5.34 18.33
C GLU A 478 -13.26 5.50 18.76
N SER A 479 -14.17 5.68 17.80
CA SER A 479 -15.62 5.65 18.02
C SER A 479 -16.35 4.71 17.06
N THR A 480 -15.60 3.94 16.26
CA THR A 480 -16.04 3.00 15.23
C THR A 480 -16.76 3.65 14.05
N GLU A 481 -16.53 4.95 13.82
CA GLU A 481 -17.07 5.66 12.65
C GLU A 481 -16.19 5.36 11.43
N LEU A 482 -16.67 4.53 10.51
CA LEU A 482 -15.87 4.06 9.38
C LEU A 482 -16.24 4.78 8.09
N PHE A 483 -15.26 5.12 7.26
CA PHE A 483 -15.53 5.77 5.98
C PHE A 483 -16.45 4.95 5.05
N TYR A 484 -16.33 3.63 5.03
CA TYR A 484 -17.14 2.77 4.15
C TYR A 484 -18.49 2.33 4.75
N SER A 485 -18.91 2.85 5.90
CA SER A 485 -20.20 2.51 6.53
C SER A 485 -21.41 3.08 5.81
#